data_AF-A0A519XT57-F1
#
_entry.id   AF-A0A519XT57-F1
#
_cell.length_a   1.000
_cell.length_b   1.000
_cell.length_c   1.000
_cell.angle_alpha   90.00
_cell.angle_beta   90.00
_cell.angle_gamma   90.00
#
_symmetry.space_group_name_H-M   'P 1'
#
loop_
_entity.id
_entity.type
_entity.pdbx_description
1 polymer ?
#
loop_
_entity_poly.entity_id
_entity_poly.type
_entity_poly.pdbx_seq_one_letter_code
_entity_poly.pdbx_strand_id
1 'polypeptide(L)'
;KKDFPLTPKSQFIIYRTSLKDGSGEMTFVKSKKSDRWWMQVPYPTGISKNERYHLVPCRYDDYQTAINGDMPDLWWRTYQKLS
;
A
#
# COMPACT_ATOMS: atom_id res chain seq x y z
N LYS A 1 1.70 9.22 24.36
CA LYS A 1 1.39 8.10 23.43
C LYS A 1 -0.12 8.06 23.19
N LYS A 2 -0.64 8.64 22.09
CA LYS A 2 -2.02 8.47 21.59
C LYS A 2 -2.19 9.29 20.29
N ASP A 3 -1.63 8.81 19.18
CA ASP A 3 -1.94 9.34 17.84
C ASP A 3 -3.03 8.44 17.22
N PHE A 4 -4.27 8.62 17.65
CA PHE A 4 -5.43 8.15 16.91
C PHE A 4 -5.79 9.22 15.87
N PRO A 5 -5.78 8.95 14.56
CA PRO A 5 -6.12 9.95 13.56
C PRO A 5 -7.65 10.05 13.41
N LEU A 6 -8.30 10.59 14.44
CA LEU A 6 -9.58 11.29 14.31
C LEU A 6 -9.28 12.71 13.81
N THR A 7 -8.84 12.88 12.58
CA THR A 7 -8.82 14.17 11.86
C THR A 7 -8.65 13.94 10.34
N PRO A 8 -9.18 14.82 9.47
CA PRO A 8 -9.99 14.44 8.32
C PRO A 8 -9.20 13.78 7.19
N LYS A 9 -9.90 13.04 6.32
CA LYS A 9 -9.44 12.37 5.08
C LYS A 9 -8.49 13.20 4.17
N SER A 10 -8.32 14.50 4.43
CA SER A 10 -7.43 15.43 3.72
C SER A 10 -5.94 15.34 4.09
N GLN A 11 -5.57 14.66 5.19
CA GLN A 11 -4.17 14.51 5.62
C GLN A 11 -3.40 13.39 4.91
N PHE A 12 -4.07 12.60 4.09
CA PHE A 12 -3.45 11.51 3.34
C PHE A 12 -3.61 11.77 1.84
N ILE A 13 -2.57 11.42 1.07
CA ILE A 13 -2.60 11.42 -0.38
C ILE A 13 -2.62 9.97 -0.82
N ILE A 14 -3.58 9.60 -1.67
CA ILE A 14 -3.67 8.27 -2.24
C ILE A 14 -3.07 8.33 -3.64
N TYR A 15 -2.05 7.52 -3.89
CA TYR A 15 -1.43 7.35 -5.19
C TYR A 15 -1.83 5.98 -5.73
N ARG A 16 -2.44 5.94 -6.91
CA ARG A 16 -2.78 4.71 -7.62
C ARG A 16 -1.83 4.56 -8.80
N THR A 17 -1.25 3.39 -8.97
CA THR A 17 -0.36 3.07 -10.08
C THR A 17 -0.78 1.74 -10.67
N SER A 18 -0.79 1.63 -11.98
CA SER A 18 -1.11 0.40 -12.71
C SER A 18 0.18 -0.32 -13.07
N LEU A 19 0.25 -1.61 -12.76
CA LEU A 19 1.40 -2.43 -13.14
C LEU A 19 1.32 -2.81 -14.61
N LYS A 20 2.47 -2.85 -15.28
CA LYS A 20 2.56 -3.16 -16.72
C LYS A 20 2.19 -4.61 -17.04
N ASP A 21 2.42 -5.52 -16.09
CA ASP A 21 2.24 -6.96 -16.28
C ASP A 21 0.78 -7.44 -16.23
N GLY A 22 -0.20 -6.54 -16.15
CA GLY A 22 -1.62 -6.90 -16.04
C GLY A 22 -2.02 -7.46 -14.67
N SER A 23 -1.09 -7.50 -13.71
CA SER A 23 -1.24 -7.99 -12.34
C SER A 23 -2.23 -7.18 -11.47
N GLY A 24 -2.69 -6.03 -11.97
CA GLY A 24 -3.66 -5.15 -11.31
C GLY A 24 -3.14 -3.75 -11.00
N GLU A 25 -3.92 -3.01 -10.22
CA GLU A 25 -3.57 -1.68 -9.73
C GLU A 25 -2.98 -1.76 -8.30
N MET A 26 -1.89 -1.04 -8.06
CA MET A 26 -1.33 -0.83 -6.72
C MET A 26 -1.81 0.52 -6.15
N THR A 27 -2.14 0.50 -4.87
CA THR A 27 -2.54 1.70 -4.13
C THR A 27 -1.54 2.00 -3.02
N PHE A 28 -0.99 3.21 -3.05
CA PHE A 28 -0.11 3.76 -2.04
C PHE A 28 -0.81 4.90 -1.32
N VAL A 29 -0.47 5.09 -0.06
CA VAL A 29 -1.01 6.14 0.80
C VAL A 29 0.17 6.89 1.41
N LYS A 30 0.22 8.20 1.27
CA LYS A 30 1.23 9.06 1.88
C LYS A 30 0.58 9.94 2.95
N SER A 31 1.16 10.01 4.14
CA SER A 31 0.76 11.02 5.15
C SER A 31 1.40 12.36 4.81
N LYS A 32 0.59 13.42 4.69
CA LYS A 32 1.07 14.81 4.56
C LYS A 32 1.73 15.34 5.83
N LYS A 33 1.45 14.74 6.99
CA LYS A 33 1.93 15.21 8.31
C LYS A 33 3.31 14.64 8.66
N SER A 34 3.54 13.37 8.32
CA SER A 34 4.73 12.62 8.76
C SER A 34 5.59 12.12 7.61
N ASP A 35 5.22 12.40 6.37
CA ASP A 35 5.83 11.87 5.14
C ASP A 35 5.97 10.33 5.12
N ARG A 36 5.21 9.63 5.96
CA ARG A 36 5.16 8.17 5.97
C ARG A 36 4.37 7.67 4.76
N TRP A 37 4.88 6.60 4.17
CA TRP A 37 4.25 5.91 3.05
C TRP A 37 3.72 4.56 3.51
N TRP A 38 2.56 4.20 2.97
CA TRP A 38 1.96 2.89 3.11
C TRP A 38 1.58 2.36 1.74
N MET A 39 1.63 1.05 1.61
CA MET A 39 1.26 0.32 0.42
C MET A 39 0.14 -0.65 0.77
N GLN A 40 -0.88 -0.71 -0.08
CA GLN A 40 -1.95 -1.71 0.03
C GLN A 40 -1.52 -3.01 -0.65
N VAL A 41 -1.50 -4.09 0.13
CA VAL A 41 -1.22 -5.44 -0.34
C VAL A 41 -2.52 -6.24 -0.24
N PRO A 42 -3.09 -6.73 -1.35
CA PRO A 42 -4.30 -7.54 -1.31
C PRO A 42 -4.03 -8.87 -0.61
N TYR A 43 -5.01 -9.37 0.14
CA TYR A 43 -4.92 -10.72 0.70
C TYR A 43 -5.16 -11.76 -0.41
N PRO A 44 -4.42 -12.88 -0.41
CA PRO A 44 -4.78 -14.04 -1.22
C PRO A 44 -6.17 -14.52 -0.82
N THR A 45 -7.01 -14.82 -1.80
CA THR A 45 -8.42 -15.18 -1.62
C THR A 45 -8.58 -16.34 -0.64
N GLY A 46 -9.27 -16.10 0.49
CA GLY A 46 -9.61 -17.13 1.47
C GLY A 46 -9.62 -16.70 2.94
N ILE A 47 -9.04 -15.55 3.29
CA ILE A 47 -8.71 -15.25 4.69
C ILE A 47 -9.78 -14.43 5.44
N SER A 48 -10.48 -13.48 4.81
CA SER A 48 -11.56 -12.75 5.49
C SER A 48 -12.51 -12.00 4.56
N LYS A 49 -13.81 -11.93 4.93
CA LYS A 49 -14.87 -11.24 4.16
C LYS A 49 -14.84 -9.71 4.29
N ASN A 50 -14.13 -9.16 5.29
CA ASN A 50 -14.18 -7.73 5.61
C ASN A 50 -12.90 -6.95 5.27
N GLU A 51 -11.73 -7.60 5.24
CA GLU A 51 -10.45 -6.92 4.94
C GLU A 51 -9.92 -7.36 3.58
N ARG A 52 -10.02 -6.48 2.59
CA ARG A 52 -9.59 -6.75 1.20
C ARG A 52 -8.11 -6.51 0.97
N TYR A 53 -7.45 -5.77 1.87
CA TYR A 53 -6.05 -5.36 1.74
C TYR A 53 -5.41 -5.12 3.10
N HIS A 54 -4.09 -5.30 3.17
CA HIS A 54 -3.23 -4.98 4.29
C HIS A 54 -2.40 -3.73 3.99
N LEU A 55 -2.26 -2.82 4.97
CA LEU A 55 -1.45 -1.60 4.82
C LEU A 55 -0.04 -1.83 5.38
N VAL A 56 0.95 -1.87 4.51
CA VAL A 56 2.35 -2.07 4.87
C VAL A 56 3.08 -0.73 4.85
N PRO A 57 3.85 -0.36 5.90
CA PRO A 57 4.72 0.80 5.83
C PRO A 57 5.79 0.58 4.75
N CYS A 58 5.88 1.51 3.80
CA CYS A 58 6.82 1.46 2.68
C CYS A 58 7.57 2.79 2.56
N ARG A 59 8.41 2.91 1.52
CA ARG A 59 9.13 4.15 1.18
C ARG A 59 8.68 4.69 -0.16
N TYR A 60 9.08 5.92 -0.45
CA TYR A 60 8.86 6.52 -1.77
C TYR A 60 9.53 5.74 -2.90
N ASP A 61 10.69 5.12 -2.63
CA ASP A 61 11.41 4.31 -3.61
C ASP A 61 10.57 3.12 -4.08
N ASP A 62 9.82 2.46 -3.18
CA ASP A 62 8.92 1.36 -3.54
C ASP A 62 7.81 1.83 -4.49
N TYR A 63 7.32 3.06 -4.30
CA TYR A 63 6.35 3.69 -5.19
C TYR A 63 6.96 4.02 -6.56
N GLN A 64 8.21 4.49 -6.61
CA GLN A 64 8.90 4.72 -7.88
C GLN A 64 9.06 3.43 -8.70
N THR A 65 9.44 2.32 -8.04
CA THR A 65 9.49 1.00 -8.67
C THR A 65 8.13 0.60 -9.24
N ALA A 66 7.06 0.77 -8.46
CA ALA A 66 5.69 0.48 -8.91
C ALA A 66 5.19 1.38 -10.05
N ILE A 67 5.64 2.65 -10.13
CA ILE A 67 5.36 3.53 -11.28
C ILE A 67 6.10 3.08 -12.53
N ASN A 68 7.34 2.59 -12.38
CA ASN A 68 8.11 2.07 -13.51
C ASN A 68 7.47 0.81 -14.11
N GLY A 69 6.51 0.21 -13.41
CA GLY A 69 5.78 -0.98 -13.78
C GLY A 69 6.28 -2.24 -13.08
N ASP A 70 7.30 -2.11 -12.23
CA ASP A 70 7.92 -3.21 -11.50
C ASP A 70 7.28 -3.37 -10.12
N MET A 71 7.05 -4.61 -9.69
CA MET A 71 6.48 -4.86 -8.37
C MET A 71 7.58 -4.87 -7.30
N PRO A 72 7.53 -4.01 -6.26
CA PRO A 72 8.58 -3.92 -5.27
C PRO A 72 8.66 -5.18 -4.39
N ASP A 73 9.88 -5.57 -4.00
CA ASP A 73 10.15 -6.74 -3.15
C ASP A 73 9.35 -6.74 -1.84
N LEU A 74 9.11 -5.55 -1.27
CA LEU A 74 8.32 -5.40 -0.06
C LEU A 74 6.90 -5.93 -0.23
N TRP A 75 6.32 -5.74 -1.42
CA TRP A 75 4.99 -6.26 -1.74
C TRP A 75 5.01 -7.78 -1.75
N TRP A 76 5.96 -8.39 -2.46
CA TRP A 76 6.12 -9.84 -2.53
C TRP A 76 6.33 -10.47 -1.15
N ARG A 77 7.24 -9.89 -0.35
CA ARG A 77 7.51 -10.36 1.01
C ARG A 77 6.28 -10.27 1.92
N THR A 78 5.47 -9.23 1.74
CA THR A 78 4.22 -9.10 2.51
C THR A 78 3.19 -10.10 2.02
N TYR A 79 2.97 -10.18 0.71
CA TYR A 79 2.02 -11.11 0.12
C TYR A 79 2.31 -12.56 0.51
N GLN A 80 3.59 -12.99 0.47
CA GLN A 80 4.00 -14.32 0.94
C GLN A 80 3.73 -14.55 2.42
N LYS A 81 3.85 -13.52 3.27
CA LYS A 81 3.52 -13.62 4.70
C LYS A 81 2.02 -13.65 4.98
N LEU A 82 1.22 -13.09 4.07
CA LEU A 82 -0.23 -13.04 4.15
C LEU A 82 -0.89 -14.25 3.45
N SER A 83 -0.12 -15.06 2.73
CA SER A 83 -0.56 -16.29 2.07
C SER A 83 -0.57 -17.50 2.99
#